data_AF-A0A916RJY1-F1
#
_entry.id   AF-A0A916RJY1-F1
#
_cell.length_a   1.000
_cell.length_b   1.000
_cell.length_c   1.000
_cell.angle_alpha   90.00
_cell.angle_beta   90.00
_cell.angle_gamma   90.00
#
_symmetry.space_group_name_H-M   'P 1'
#
loop_
_entity.id
_entity.type
_entity.pdbx_description
1 polymer ?
#
loop_
_entity_poly.entity_id
_entity_poly.type
_entity_poly.pdbx_seq_one_letter_code
_entity_poly.pdbx_strand_id
1 'polypeptide(L)'
;MQTRADLEAHIQTLLAGRCAEIAVFGQASSGAGGDQDSDLGQATRLLTFLEAGLGLGAALTFRSGYETTLELLSGDAQLRTKVEKRLQHLHKVTLKLVNTHRGQILKVAEELIQQRCINGDRFRQLLTEDVI
;
A
#
# COMPACT_ATOMS: atom_id res chain seq x y z
N MET A 1 -12.80 0.42 -14.89
CA MET A 1 -13.32 -0.66 -14.01
C MET A 1 -12.10 -1.40 -13.46
N GLN A 2 -12.06 -1.69 -12.15
CA GLN A 2 -10.88 -2.30 -11.49
C GLN A 2 -11.21 -3.73 -11.04
N THR A 3 -10.27 -4.64 -11.26
CA THR A 3 -10.32 -6.02 -10.75
C THR A 3 -9.81 -6.09 -9.31
N ARG A 4 -9.98 -7.25 -8.67
CA ARG A 4 -9.35 -7.54 -7.38
C ARG A 4 -7.83 -7.30 -7.41
N ALA A 5 -7.17 -7.73 -8.48
CA ALA A 5 -5.73 -7.60 -8.62
C ALA A 5 -5.31 -6.12 -8.72
N ASP A 6 -6.07 -5.29 -9.45
CA ASP A 6 -5.80 -3.85 -9.58
C ASP A 6 -5.92 -3.13 -8.23
N LEU A 7 -6.94 -3.48 -7.44
CA LEU A 7 -7.14 -2.92 -6.11
C LEU A 7 -6.06 -3.37 -5.13
N GLU A 8 -5.68 -4.65 -5.16
CA GLU A 8 -4.58 -5.15 -4.33
C GLU A 8 -3.25 -4.48 -4.71
N ALA A 9 -2.96 -4.28 -6.00
CA ALA A 9 -1.79 -3.52 -6.44
C ALA A 9 -1.81 -2.05 -5.95
N HIS A 10 -2.98 -1.42 -5.92
CA HIS A 10 -3.13 -0.08 -5.34
C HIS A 10 -2.87 -0.08 -3.83
N ILE A 11 -3.40 -1.07 -3.10
CA ILE A 11 -3.11 -1.24 -1.66
C ILE A 11 -1.61 -1.46 -1.43
N GLN A 12 -0.94 -2.25 -2.26
CA GLN A 12 0.51 -2.43 -2.17
C GLN A 12 1.28 -1.12 -2.41
N THR A 13 0.78 -0.26 -3.32
CA THR A 13 1.37 1.07 -3.56
C THR A 13 1.26 1.95 -2.31
N LEU A 14 0.09 1.98 -1.66
CA LEU A 14 -0.12 2.70 -0.39
C LEU A 14 0.82 2.17 0.72
N LEU A 15 1.03 0.85 0.78
CA LEU A 15 1.93 0.24 1.76
C LEU A 15 3.43 0.40 1.43
N ALA A 16 3.77 0.83 0.21
CA ALA A 16 5.15 0.81 -0.29
C ALA A 16 6.05 1.80 0.45
N GLY A 17 5.56 2.99 0.80
CA GLY A 17 6.33 3.99 1.54
C GLY A 17 6.78 3.46 2.89
N ARG A 18 5.84 2.93 3.68
CA ARG A 18 6.13 2.23 4.94
C ARG A 18 7.11 1.06 4.75
N CYS A 19 6.92 0.25 3.71
CA CYS A 19 7.82 -0.87 3.43
C CYS A 19 9.24 -0.40 3.08
N ALA A 20 9.38 0.74 2.39
CA ALA A 20 10.67 1.35 2.08
C ALA A 20 11.39 1.81 3.35
N GLU A 21 10.69 2.43 4.30
CA GLU A 21 11.27 2.77 5.59
C GLU A 21 11.79 1.53 6.33
N ILE A 22 11.02 0.44 6.37
CA ILE A 22 11.46 -0.82 7.00
C ILE A 22 12.69 -1.38 6.28
N ALA A 23 12.70 -1.40 4.95
CA ALA A 23 13.79 -1.96 4.16
C ALA A 23 15.09 -1.13 4.25
N VAL A 24 15.00 0.18 4.49
CA VAL A 24 16.16 1.08 4.55
C VAL A 24 16.61 1.33 5.99
N PHE A 25 15.67 1.54 6.92
CA PHE A 25 15.92 1.97 8.29
C PHE A 25 15.63 0.88 9.34
N GLY A 26 15.17 -0.31 8.93
CA GLY A 26 14.89 -1.44 9.83
C GLY A 26 13.58 -1.34 10.62
N GLN A 27 12.94 -0.17 10.59
CA GLN A 27 11.67 0.10 11.24
C GLN A 27 10.89 1.11 10.42
N ALA A 28 9.59 1.12 10.60
CA ALA A 28 8.75 2.15 10.00
C ALA A 28 8.55 3.34 10.94
N SER A 29 8.26 4.50 10.35
CA SER A 29 7.84 5.69 11.07
C SER A 29 6.32 5.71 11.29
N SER A 30 5.83 6.78 11.92
CA SER A 30 4.40 7.08 12.03
C SER A 30 3.82 7.73 10.76
N GLY A 31 4.65 8.06 9.76
CA GLY A 31 4.25 8.88 8.60
C GLY A 31 3.19 8.25 7.70
N ALA A 32 3.10 6.92 7.65
CA ALA A 32 2.10 6.21 6.86
C ALA A 32 0.73 6.08 7.56
N GLY A 33 0.59 6.59 8.80
CA GLY A 33 -0.61 6.46 9.62
C GLY A 33 -1.05 7.78 10.26
N GLY A 34 -1.97 7.69 11.22
CA GLY A 34 -2.38 8.82 12.08
C GLY A 34 -3.74 9.43 11.76
N ASP A 35 -4.23 9.28 10.52
CA ASP A 35 -5.54 9.76 10.08
C ASP A 35 -6.17 8.77 9.08
N GLN A 36 -7.49 8.86 8.88
CA GLN A 36 -8.24 8.05 7.92
C GLN A 36 -7.82 8.26 6.46
N ASP A 37 -7.21 9.42 6.14
CA ASP A 37 -6.71 9.74 4.81
C ASP A 37 -5.20 9.44 4.68
N SER A 38 -4.55 8.91 5.73
CA SER A 38 -3.19 8.35 5.64
C SER A 38 -3.14 7.14 4.71
N ASP A 39 -1.96 6.79 4.21
CA ASP A 39 -1.77 5.62 3.34
C ASP A 39 -2.32 4.33 3.97
N LEU A 40 -2.09 4.10 5.26
CA LEU A 40 -2.61 2.94 5.99
C LEU A 40 -4.15 3.02 6.16
N GLY A 41 -4.69 4.21 6.41
CA GLY A 41 -6.13 4.45 6.48
C GLY A 41 -6.83 4.14 5.15
N GLN A 42 -6.29 4.66 4.05
CA GLN A 42 -6.76 4.41 2.69
C GLN A 42 -6.63 2.93 2.31
N ALA A 43 -5.50 2.28 2.61
CA ALA A 43 -5.30 0.86 2.35
C ALA A 43 -6.33 0.00 3.08
N THR A 44 -6.61 0.33 4.34
CA THR A 44 -7.61 -0.37 5.17
C THR A 44 -9.01 -0.19 4.63
N ARG A 45 -9.40 1.04 4.27
CA ARG A 45 -10.70 1.36 3.68
C ARG A 45 -10.90 0.62 2.36
N LEU A 46 -9.91 0.69 1.45
CA LEU A 46 -9.98 0.06 0.14
C LEU A 46 -10.09 -1.47 0.23
N LEU A 47 -9.30 -2.10 1.11
CA LEU A 47 -9.37 -3.54 1.28
C LEU A 47 -10.69 -4.00 1.88
N THR A 48 -11.23 -3.22 2.82
CA THR A 48 -12.52 -3.55 3.42
C THR A 48 -13.65 -3.35 2.41
N PHE A 49 -13.57 -2.33 1.55
CA PHE A 49 -14.54 -2.13 0.46
C PHE A 49 -14.48 -3.25 -0.59
N LEU A 50 -13.28 -3.74 -0.90
CA LEU A 50 -13.08 -4.95 -1.72
C LEU A 50 -13.81 -6.15 -1.12
N GLU A 51 -13.68 -6.35 0.20
CA GLU A 51 -14.26 -7.49 0.92
C GLU A 51 -15.77 -7.41 1.15
N ALA A 52 -16.32 -6.19 1.30
CA ALA A 52 -17.69 -5.98 1.81
C ALA A 52 -18.59 -5.13 0.90
N GLY A 53 -18.04 -4.42 -0.10
CA GLY A 53 -18.79 -3.52 -0.97
C GLY A 53 -18.73 -3.87 -2.46
N LEU A 54 -17.62 -4.44 -2.93
CA LEU A 54 -17.44 -4.75 -4.36
C LEU A 54 -17.76 -6.20 -4.73
N GLY A 55 -17.96 -7.09 -3.76
CA GLY A 55 -18.15 -8.52 -4.02
C GLY A 55 -16.89 -9.20 -4.58
N LEU A 56 -15.72 -8.58 -4.43
CA LEU A 56 -14.42 -9.10 -4.90
C LEU A 56 -13.65 -9.86 -3.82
N GLY A 57 -14.24 -9.93 -2.62
CA GLY A 57 -13.77 -10.70 -1.48
C GLY A 57 -14.23 -12.17 -1.52
N ALA A 58 -14.39 -12.75 -0.33
CA ALA A 58 -14.93 -14.12 -0.22
C ALA A 58 -16.47 -14.20 -0.26
N ALA A 59 -17.17 -13.07 -0.15
CA ALA A 59 -18.62 -12.99 -0.14
C ALA A 59 -19.12 -12.06 -1.24
N LEU A 60 -20.27 -12.39 -1.84
CA LEU A 60 -20.94 -11.56 -2.85
C LEU A 60 -21.93 -10.57 -2.24
N THR A 61 -22.27 -10.71 -0.97
CA THR A 61 -23.22 -9.83 -0.27
C THR A 61 -22.67 -8.41 -0.17
N PHE A 62 -23.43 -7.44 -0.65
CA PHE A 62 -23.16 -6.02 -0.42
C PHE A 62 -23.50 -5.66 1.04
N ARG A 63 -22.52 -5.12 1.77
CA ARG A 63 -22.68 -4.77 3.19
C ARG A 63 -22.39 -3.31 3.49
N SER A 64 -21.62 -2.62 2.64
CA SER A 64 -21.24 -1.22 2.87
C SER A 64 -20.73 -0.56 1.59
N GLY A 65 -20.97 0.75 1.47
CA GLY A 65 -20.33 1.60 0.47
C GLY A 65 -18.96 2.08 0.96
N TYR A 66 -18.17 2.70 0.07
CA TYR A 66 -16.79 3.10 0.40
C TYR A 66 -16.68 3.99 1.64
N GLU A 67 -17.57 4.96 1.80
CA GLU A 67 -17.55 5.91 2.93
C GLU A 67 -17.93 5.27 4.29
N THR A 68 -18.80 4.26 4.30
CA THR A 68 -19.27 3.61 5.54
C THR A 68 -18.45 2.38 5.92
N THR A 69 -17.40 2.10 5.15
CA THR A 69 -16.65 0.86 5.26
C THR A 69 -15.87 0.76 6.58
N LEU A 70 -15.32 1.87 7.09
CA LEU A 70 -14.58 1.88 8.36
C LEU A 70 -15.50 1.71 9.59
N GLU A 71 -16.74 2.21 9.50
CA GLU A 71 -17.77 1.98 10.53
C GLU A 71 -18.16 0.50 10.58
N LEU A 72 -18.40 -0.12 9.41
CA LEU A 72 -18.67 -1.56 9.31
C LEU A 72 -17.51 -2.38 9.90
N LEU A 73 -16.27 -2.03 9.53
CA LEU A 73 -15.06 -2.68 10.05
C LEU A 73 -15.00 -2.58 11.59
N SER A 74 -15.30 -1.42 12.15
CA SER A 74 -15.29 -1.19 13.61
C SER A 74 -16.36 -2.01 14.33
N GLY A 75 -17.50 -2.27 13.70
CA GLY A 75 -18.59 -3.09 14.25
C GLY A 75 -18.42 -4.61 14.10
N ASP A 76 -17.65 -5.08 13.12
CA ASP A 76 -17.56 -6.51 12.77
C ASP A 76 -16.17 -7.11 13.05
N ALA A 77 -16.07 -7.88 14.15
CA ALA A 77 -14.82 -8.52 14.57
C ALA A 77 -14.29 -9.54 13.56
N GLN A 78 -15.17 -10.30 12.89
CA GLN A 78 -14.74 -11.30 11.91
C GLN A 78 -14.17 -10.63 10.66
N LEU A 79 -14.82 -9.55 10.21
CA LEU A 79 -14.31 -8.73 9.10
C LEU A 79 -12.96 -8.11 9.45
N ARG A 80 -12.79 -7.57 10.67
CA ARG A 80 -11.48 -7.05 11.13
C ARG A 80 -10.37 -8.07 11.03
N THR A 81 -10.57 -9.27 11.57
CA THR A 81 -9.55 -10.32 11.53
C THR A 81 -9.20 -10.69 10.09
N LYS A 82 -10.19 -10.72 9.19
CA LYS A 82 -9.98 -11.02 7.78
C LYS A 82 -9.19 -9.93 7.06
N VAL A 83 -9.57 -8.67 7.25
CA VAL A 83 -8.92 -7.49 6.67
C VAL A 83 -7.49 -7.40 7.18
N GLU A 84 -7.25 -7.55 8.49
CA GLU A 84 -5.91 -7.56 9.08
C GLU A 84 -5.02 -8.65 8.47
N LYS A 85 -5.52 -9.88 8.40
CA LYS A 85 -4.77 -10.99 7.79
C LYS A 85 -4.37 -10.70 6.33
N ARG A 86 -5.26 -10.06 5.56
CA ARG A 86 -5.00 -9.73 4.16
C ARG A 86 -4.08 -8.51 4.02
N LEU A 87 -4.20 -7.49 4.86
CA LEU A 87 -3.23 -6.38 4.95
C LEU A 87 -1.82 -6.89 5.27
N GLN A 88 -1.68 -7.76 6.28
CA GLN A 88 -0.39 -8.36 6.64
C GLN A 88 0.22 -9.14 5.48
N HIS A 89 -0.60 -9.88 4.73
CA HIS A 89 -0.15 -10.58 3.54
C HIS A 89 0.35 -9.62 2.45
N LEU A 90 -0.43 -8.59 2.12
CA LEU A 90 -0.06 -7.58 1.11
C LEU A 90 1.18 -6.79 1.55
N HIS A 91 1.29 -6.46 2.82
CA HIS A 91 2.48 -5.84 3.41
C HIS A 91 3.72 -6.73 3.24
N LYS A 92 3.62 -8.03 3.53
CA LYS A 92 4.73 -8.98 3.35
C LYS A 92 5.17 -9.08 1.89
N VAL A 93 4.22 -9.14 0.95
CA VAL A 93 4.52 -9.19 -0.50
C VAL A 93 5.18 -7.88 -0.94
N THR A 94 4.65 -6.74 -0.50
CA THR A 94 5.18 -5.41 -0.82
C THR A 94 6.59 -5.22 -0.25
N LEU A 95 6.83 -5.63 1.00
CA LEU A 95 8.15 -5.58 1.61
C LEU A 95 9.17 -6.42 0.84
N LYS A 96 8.78 -7.59 0.34
CA LYS A 96 9.65 -8.41 -0.52
C LYS A 96 10.00 -7.66 -1.82
N LEU A 97 8.99 -7.10 -2.48
CA LEU A 97 9.18 -6.33 -3.72
C LEU A 97 10.11 -5.13 -3.50
N VAL A 98 9.87 -4.34 -2.45
CA VAL A 98 10.70 -3.20 -2.07
C VAL A 98 12.14 -3.63 -1.78
N ASN A 99 12.35 -4.73 -1.07
CA ASN A 99 13.70 -5.25 -0.83
C ASN A 99 14.40 -5.68 -2.13
N THR A 100 13.69 -6.34 -3.05
CA THR A 100 14.23 -6.70 -4.36
C THR A 100 14.71 -5.47 -5.15
N HIS A 101 14.00 -4.34 -5.03
CA HIS A 101 14.31 -3.10 -5.75
C HIS A 101 14.99 -2.04 -4.87
N ARG A 102 15.52 -2.41 -3.70
CA ARG A 102 16.06 -1.47 -2.70
C ARG A 102 17.12 -0.53 -3.28
N GLY A 103 18.02 -1.05 -4.10
CA GLY A 103 19.07 -0.25 -4.75
C GLY A 103 18.53 0.83 -5.68
N GLN A 104 17.53 0.49 -6.52
CA GLN A 104 16.88 1.45 -7.41
C GLN A 104 16.10 2.52 -6.62
N ILE A 105 15.42 2.12 -5.54
CA ILE A 105 14.72 3.05 -4.64
C ILE A 105 15.69 4.05 -4.02
N LEU A 106 16.85 3.60 -3.54
CA LEU A 106 17.86 4.47 -2.95
C LEU A 106 18.42 5.47 -3.95
N LYS A 107 18.71 5.06 -5.19
CA LYS A 107 19.14 5.99 -6.25
C LYS A 107 18.12 7.10 -6.51
N VAL A 108 16.84 6.73 -6.62
CA VAL A 108 15.76 7.71 -6.81
C VAL A 108 15.67 8.66 -5.61
N ALA A 109 15.80 8.13 -4.39
CA ALA A 109 15.79 8.94 -3.18
C ALA A 109 16.98 9.90 -3.10
N GLU A 110 18.19 9.46 -3.46
CA GLU A 110 19.40 10.29 -3.49
C GLU A 110 19.26 11.48 -4.46
N GLU A 111 18.76 11.24 -5.67
CA GLU A 111 18.49 12.32 -6.64
C GLU A 111 17.40 13.27 -6.12
N LEU A 112 16.33 12.75 -5.52
CA LEU A 112 15.25 13.56 -4.95
C LEU A 112 15.71 14.43 -3.77
N ILE A 113 16.66 13.95 -2.96
CA ILE A 113 17.27 14.75 -1.88
C ILE A 113 17.99 15.98 -2.45
N GLN A 114 18.64 15.83 -3.61
CA GLN A 114 19.40 16.92 -4.24
C GLN A 114 18.51 17.88 -5.05
N GLN A 115 17.58 17.35 -5.85
CA GLN A 115 16.82 18.11 -6.85
C GLN A 115 15.41 18.52 -6.37
N ARG A 116 14.91 17.93 -5.28
CA ARG A 116 13.52 18.01 -4.77
C ARG A 116 12.44 17.43 -5.68
N CYS A 117 12.65 17.44 -6.99
CA CYS A 117 11.75 16.83 -7.97
C CYS A 117 12.56 16.19 -9.10
N ILE A 118 11.98 15.16 -9.70
CA ILE A 118 12.48 14.53 -10.93
C ILE A 118 11.31 14.38 -11.89
N ASN A 119 11.56 14.53 -13.19
CA ASN A 119 10.56 14.27 -14.21
C ASN A 119 10.50 12.78 -14.58
N GLY A 120 9.48 12.39 -15.34
CA GLY A 120 9.27 10.99 -15.71
C GLY A 120 10.38 10.38 -16.55
N ASP A 121 11.04 11.17 -17.41
CA ASP A 121 12.16 10.68 -18.23
C ASP A 121 13.38 10.37 -17.37
N ARG A 122 13.75 11.29 -16.46
CA ARG A 122 14.85 11.09 -15.52
C ARG A 122 14.57 9.92 -14.58
N PHE A 123 13.34 9.79 -14.09
CA PHE A 123 12.94 8.64 -13.29
C PHE A 123 13.15 7.32 -14.04
N ARG A 124 12.72 7.22 -15.30
CA ARG A 124 12.94 6.02 -16.12
C ARG A 124 14.42 5.70 -16.33
N GLN A 125 15.25 6.73 -16.56
CA GLN A 125 16.70 6.54 -16.70
C GLN A 125 17.31 5.93 -15.42
N LEU A 126 16.98 6.48 -14.25
CA LEU A 126 17.46 5.98 -12.96
C LEU A 126 17.12 4.51 -12.71
N LEU A 127 15.97 4.04 -13.21
CA LEU A 127 15.56 2.64 -13.08
C LEU A 127 16.37 1.67 -13.95
N THR A 128 16.98 2.16 -15.04
CA THR A 128 17.77 1.35 -15.98
C THR A 128 19.27 1.35 -15.69
N GLU A 129 19.75 2.27 -14.85
CA GLU A 129 21.15 2.35 -14.46
C GLU A 129 21.51 1.22 -13.47
N ASP A 130 22.57 0.47 -13.74
CA ASP A 130 23.03 -0.65 -12.89
C ASP A 130 23.27 -0.20 -11.44
N VAL A 131 22.75 -0.97 -10.47
CA VAL A 131 23.02 -0.74 -9.05
C VAL A 131 24.47 -1.13 -8.79
N ILE A 132 25.32 -0.16 -8.44
CA ILE A 132 26.73 -0.36 -8.06
C ILE A 132 26.82 -1.16 -6.77
#